data_AF-A0A356TR95-F1
#
_entry.id   AF-A0A356TR95-F1
#
_cell.length_a   1.000
_cell.length_b   1.000
_cell.length_c   1.000
_cell.angle_alpha   90.00
_cell.angle_beta   90.00
_cell.angle_gamma   90.00
#
_symmetry.space_group_name_H-M   'P 1'
#
loop_
_entity.id
_entity.type
_entity.pdbx_description
1 polymer ?
#
loop_
_entity_poly.entity_id
_entity_poly.type
_entity_poly.pdbx_seq_one_letter_code
_entity_poly.pdbx_strand_id
1 'polypeptide(L)'
;ALERAEAEARPNIALSDAEILEQLGPVAEAHGETFPWLARAMDLVRLGETDAAADELHETYITWREATGGGSLRASLAGVMRGGSPPRHRVAMDTWRGRRRFPAAPRETLALVCAALGDHGLAIRFGGGFGVSGPRPRAYADIVEAAAARHGVEPELLFAVMRVESVYNPRIISYAGAVGLMQIMPRTGTLIARARRQDDFTVDQLLEPEINIDMAAWYLASLIERFEGRLPLAIASYNGGPHNVRRWMRDHSPDMPLDAFLERIPFAQTHRYVRRVMTHYEAYKAQRGERLAAVDVRLPDLDPDTVAF
;
A
#
# COMPACT_ATOMS: atom_id res chain seq x y z
N ALA A 1 -8.37 12.32 30.51
CA ALA A 1 -7.15 12.53 29.70
C ALA A 1 -6.89 11.37 28.75
N LEU A 2 -7.14 10.12 29.18
CA LEU A 2 -7.11 8.94 28.32
C LEU A 2 -8.25 8.91 27.27
N GLU A 3 -9.45 9.38 27.62
CA GLU A 3 -10.62 9.40 26.71
C GLU A 3 -10.56 10.48 25.61
N ARG A 4 -9.57 11.39 25.63
CA ARG A 4 -9.34 12.36 24.54
C ARG A 4 -8.29 11.88 23.52
N ALA A 5 -7.56 10.80 23.82
CA ALA A 5 -6.55 10.25 22.92
C ALA A 5 -7.13 9.30 21.85
N GLU A 6 -8.35 8.77 22.05
CA GLU A 6 -9.02 7.88 21.10
C GLU A 6 -9.78 8.63 19.98
N ALA A 7 -9.91 9.96 20.08
CA ALA A 7 -10.72 10.77 19.15
C ALA A 7 -9.90 11.52 18.06
N GLU A 8 -8.56 11.46 18.08
CA GLU A 8 -7.70 12.24 17.18
C GLU A 8 -6.97 11.41 16.10
N ALA A 9 -7.38 10.15 15.88
CA ALA A 9 -6.70 9.24 14.95
C ALA A 9 -7.49 8.91 13.69
N ARG A 10 -8.23 9.85 13.08
CA ARG A 10 -8.83 9.64 11.75
C ARG A 10 -8.92 10.93 10.93
N PRO A 11 -8.06 11.13 9.91
CA PRO A 11 -8.51 11.83 8.71
C PRO A 11 -9.30 10.84 7.83
N ASN A 12 -10.32 10.18 8.40
CA ASN A 12 -11.31 9.43 7.63
C ASN A 12 -12.53 10.31 7.52
N ILE A 13 -13.00 10.50 6.29
CA ILE A 13 -14.32 11.06 6.02
C ILE A 13 -15.32 10.22 6.82
N ALA A 14 -15.89 10.80 7.88
CA ALA A 14 -16.86 10.14 8.73
C ALA A 14 -18.26 10.40 8.16
N LEU A 15 -18.65 9.63 7.15
CA LEU A 15 -20.03 9.58 6.69
C LEU A 15 -20.73 8.40 7.35
N SER A 16 -21.96 8.62 7.80
CA SER A 16 -22.88 7.56 8.19
C SER A 16 -23.32 6.75 6.97
N ASP A 17 -23.82 5.54 7.20
CA ASP A 17 -24.38 4.69 6.12
C ASP A 17 -25.47 5.41 5.32
N ALA A 18 -26.28 6.24 5.97
CA ALA A 18 -27.30 7.05 5.32
C ALA A 18 -26.70 8.09 4.35
N GLU A 19 -25.65 8.80 4.77
CA GLU A 19 -24.94 9.77 3.92
C GLU A 19 -24.19 9.06 2.79
N ILE A 20 -23.61 7.87 3.04
CA ILE A 20 -23.00 7.04 1.99
C ILE A 20 -24.04 6.69 0.92
N LEU A 21 -25.24 6.25 1.34
CA LEU A 21 -26.32 5.91 0.43
C LEU A 21 -26.86 7.11 -0.34
N GLU A 22 -26.92 8.29 0.29
CA GLU A 22 -27.32 9.55 -0.37
C GLU A 22 -26.35 9.93 -1.49
N GLN A 23 -25.04 9.73 -1.27
CA GLN A 23 -24.01 9.98 -2.27
C GLN A 23 -24.00 8.90 -3.37
N LEU A 24 -24.10 7.62 -2.99
CA LEU A 24 -23.98 6.49 -3.91
C LEU A 24 -25.23 6.29 -4.78
N GLY A 25 -26.42 6.63 -4.26
CA GLY A 25 -27.72 6.43 -4.92
C GLY A 25 -27.81 7.03 -6.33
N PRO A 26 -27.56 8.33 -6.51
CA PRO A 26 -27.60 8.97 -7.84
C PRO A 26 -26.61 8.35 -8.83
N VAL A 27 -25.43 7.93 -8.36
CA VAL A 27 -24.41 7.28 -9.19
C VAL A 27 -24.88 5.89 -9.63
N ALA A 28 -25.45 5.11 -8.72
CA ALA A 28 -25.98 3.77 -9.00
C ALA A 28 -27.20 3.82 -9.95
N GLU A 29 -28.09 4.79 -9.79
CA GLU A 29 -29.24 4.98 -10.69
C GLU A 29 -28.77 5.32 -12.11
N ALA A 30 -27.85 6.27 -12.25
CA ALA A 30 -27.39 6.74 -13.56
C ALA A 30 -26.49 5.72 -14.30
N HIS A 31 -25.77 4.86 -13.55
CA HIS A 31 -24.72 4.02 -14.12
C HIS A 31 -24.82 2.52 -13.80
N GLY A 32 -25.87 2.09 -13.09
CA GLY A 32 -26.04 0.71 -12.60
C GLY A 32 -26.10 -0.35 -13.70
N GLU A 33 -26.64 -0.03 -14.88
CA GLU A 33 -26.61 -0.97 -16.02
C GLU A 33 -25.17 -1.23 -16.52
N THR A 34 -24.32 -0.21 -16.49
CA THR A 34 -22.92 -0.30 -16.92
C THR A 34 -22.04 -0.94 -15.83
N PHE A 35 -22.37 -0.65 -14.56
CA PHE A 35 -21.67 -1.07 -13.36
C PHE A 35 -22.67 -1.67 -12.34
N PRO A 36 -23.11 -2.93 -12.53
CA PRO A 36 -24.10 -3.56 -11.66
C PRO A 36 -23.65 -3.72 -10.20
N TRP A 37 -22.34 -3.67 -9.95
CA TRP A 37 -21.77 -3.68 -8.61
C TRP A 37 -22.18 -2.45 -7.77
N LEU A 38 -22.51 -1.31 -8.39
CA LEU A 38 -22.95 -0.12 -7.65
C LEU A 38 -24.22 -0.37 -6.84
N ALA A 39 -25.20 -1.05 -7.43
CA ALA A 39 -26.44 -1.39 -6.74
C ALA A 39 -26.20 -2.40 -5.60
N ARG A 40 -25.34 -3.39 -5.82
CA ARG A 40 -24.97 -4.36 -4.76
C ARG A 40 -24.20 -3.71 -3.62
N ALA A 41 -23.30 -2.76 -3.93
CA ALA A 41 -22.61 -1.98 -2.91
C ALA A 41 -23.62 -1.23 -2.02
N MET A 42 -24.66 -0.61 -2.60
CA MET A 42 -25.72 0.03 -1.80
C MET A 42 -26.44 -0.96 -0.89
N ASP A 43 -26.79 -2.14 -1.39
CA ASP A 43 -27.47 -3.16 -0.59
C ASP A 43 -26.59 -3.63 0.58
N LEU A 44 -25.29 -3.77 0.36
CA LEU A 44 -24.34 -4.15 1.40
C LEU A 44 -24.14 -3.03 2.44
N VAL A 45 -24.09 -1.76 2.02
CA VAL A 45 -24.08 -0.63 2.97
C VAL A 45 -25.34 -0.63 3.83
N ARG A 46 -26.52 -0.90 3.27
CA ARG A 46 -27.77 -1.01 4.05
C ARG A 46 -27.73 -2.13 5.09
N LEU A 47 -26.96 -3.18 4.83
CA LEU A 47 -26.76 -4.31 5.74
C LEU A 47 -25.64 -4.07 6.75
N GLY A 48 -24.93 -2.94 6.68
CA GLY A 48 -23.75 -2.66 7.51
C GLY A 48 -22.49 -3.44 7.09
N GLU A 49 -22.51 -4.07 5.90
CA GLU A 49 -21.41 -4.89 5.37
C GLU A 49 -20.42 -4.02 4.58
N THR A 50 -19.68 -3.17 5.29
CA THR A 50 -18.82 -2.13 4.66
C THR A 50 -17.70 -2.71 3.81
N ASP A 51 -17.07 -3.80 4.27
CA ASP A 51 -15.97 -4.45 3.54
C ASP A 51 -16.45 -5.08 2.23
N ALA A 52 -17.61 -5.75 2.29
CA ALA A 52 -18.23 -6.32 1.10
C ALA A 52 -18.71 -5.22 0.15
N ALA A 53 -19.20 -4.09 0.66
CA ALA A 53 -19.56 -2.94 -0.16
C ALA A 53 -18.33 -2.36 -0.89
N ALA A 54 -17.19 -2.22 -0.20
CA ALA A 54 -15.94 -1.79 -0.81
C ALA A 54 -15.49 -2.74 -1.94
N ASP A 55 -15.73 -4.05 -1.81
CA ASP A 55 -15.41 -5.05 -2.83
C ASP A 55 -16.21 -4.87 -4.11
N GLU A 56 -17.49 -4.58 -3.98
CA GLU A 56 -18.35 -4.26 -5.11
C GLU A 56 -17.88 -2.95 -5.81
N LEU A 57 -17.47 -1.94 -5.04
CA LEU A 57 -16.88 -0.73 -5.60
C LEU A 57 -15.52 -0.99 -6.28
N HIS A 58 -14.75 -1.96 -5.78
CA HIS A 58 -13.49 -2.37 -6.38
C HIS A 58 -13.69 -2.95 -7.78
N GLU A 59 -14.70 -3.80 -7.97
CA GLU A 59 -15.05 -4.33 -9.29
C GLU A 59 -15.52 -3.24 -10.27
N THR A 60 -16.23 -2.23 -9.75
CA THR A 60 -16.56 -1.02 -10.53
C THR A 60 -15.30 -0.34 -11.05
N TYR A 61 -14.29 -0.16 -10.19
CA TYR A 61 -13.01 0.42 -10.58
C TYR A 61 -12.24 -0.43 -11.59
N ILE A 62 -12.10 -1.75 -11.35
CA ILE A 62 -11.38 -2.65 -12.25
C ILE A 62 -11.98 -2.56 -13.65
N THR A 63 -13.30 -2.68 -13.77
CA THR A 63 -13.96 -2.72 -15.09
C THR A 63 -13.89 -1.38 -15.82
N TRP A 64 -13.90 -0.25 -15.10
CA TRP A 64 -13.59 1.07 -15.65
C TRP A 64 -12.15 1.16 -16.17
N ARG A 65 -11.17 0.69 -15.39
CA ARG A 65 -9.75 0.72 -15.77
C ARG A 65 -9.45 -0.16 -16.98
N GLU A 66 -10.01 -1.37 -17.03
CA GLU A 66 -9.85 -2.27 -18.17
C GLU A 66 -10.43 -1.65 -19.45
N ALA A 67 -11.58 -0.99 -19.37
CA ALA A 67 -12.20 -0.31 -20.52
C ALA A 67 -11.39 0.90 -21.02
N THR A 68 -10.59 1.52 -20.16
CA THR A 68 -9.71 2.66 -20.48
C THR A 68 -8.28 2.24 -20.86
N GLY A 69 -8.01 0.93 -20.97
CA GLY A 69 -6.68 0.42 -21.33
C GLY A 69 -5.68 0.39 -20.17
N GLY A 70 -6.15 0.55 -18.92
CA GLY A 70 -5.35 0.19 -17.76
C GLY A 70 -5.05 -1.31 -17.77
N GLY A 71 -3.80 -1.69 -17.49
CA GLY A 71 -3.43 -3.10 -17.32
C GLY A 71 -4.35 -3.79 -16.32
N SER A 72 -4.69 -5.06 -16.58
CA SER A 72 -5.60 -5.81 -15.72
C SER A 72 -4.99 -5.95 -14.33
N LEU A 73 -5.69 -5.43 -13.31
CA LEU A 73 -5.33 -5.61 -11.90
C LEU A 73 -5.67 -7.03 -11.40
N ARG A 74 -6.18 -7.90 -12.28
CA ARG A 74 -6.57 -9.28 -11.97
C ARG A 74 -5.40 -10.26 -12.02
N ALA A 75 -4.19 -9.86 -11.61
CA ALA A 75 -3.16 -10.86 -11.35
C ALA A 75 -3.57 -11.65 -10.10
N SER A 76 -4.38 -12.70 -10.26
CA SER A 76 -4.72 -13.58 -9.13
C SER A 76 -3.45 -14.28 -8.65
N LEU A 77 -3.36 -14.57 -7.34
CA LEU A 77 -2.23 -15.31 -6.78
C LEU A 77 -1.98 -16.61 -7.55
N ALA A 78 -3.06 -17.33 -7.88
CA ALA A 78 -3.01 -18.52 -8.72
C ALA A 78 -2.49 -18.24 -10.15
N GLY A 79 -2.89 -17.14 -10.77
CA GLY A 79 -2.42 -16.74 -12.10
C GLY A 79 -0.93 -16.41 -12.13
N VAL A 80 -0.43 -15.68 -11.13
CA VAL A 80 1.01 -15.41 -10.95
C VAL A 80 1.79 -16.69 -10.67
N MET A 81 1.29 -17.51 -9.75
CA MET A 81 1.95 -18.76 -9.36
C MET A 81 1.94 -19.83 -10.46
N ARG A 82 0.97 -19.80 -11.37
CA ARG A 82 0.84 -20.76 -12.49
C ARG A 82 1.24 -20.19 -13.85
N GLY A 83 1.68 -18.94 -13.93
CA GLY A 83 2.06 -18.27 -15.18
C GLY A 83 0.90 -18.03 -16.16
N GLY A 84 -0.35 -17.98 -15.68
CA GLY A 84 -1.56 -17.82 -16.50
C GLY A 84 -2.19 -16.44 -16.34
N SER A 85 -2.57 -15.80 -17.45
CA SER A 85 -3.46 -14.63 -17.40
C SER A 85 -4.91 -15.08 -17.18
N PRO A 86 -5.73 -14.35 -16.40
CA PRO A 86 -7.16 -14.64 -16.30
C PRO A 86 -7.83 -14.58 -17.69
N PRO A 87 -8.85 -15.41 -17.94
CA PRO A 87 -9.60 -15.35 -19.19
C PRO A 87 -10.24 -13.98 -19.39
N ARG A 88 -10.10 -13.41 -20.60
CA ARG A 88 -10.81 -12.18 -20.98
C ARG A 88 -12.25 -12.51 -21.33
N HIS A 89 -13.21 -11.95 -20.60
CA HIS A 89 -14.61 -12.04 -20.95
C HIS A 89 -14.99 -10.94 -21.96
N ARG A 90 -15.66 -11.32 -23.05
CA ARG A 90 -16.23 -10.33 -23.98
C ARG A 90 -17.40 -9.62 -23.30
N VAL A 91 -17.38 -8.29 -23.33
CA VAL A 91 -18.43 -7.43 -22.80
C VAL A 91 -19.18 -6.80 -23.98
N ALA A 92 -20.48 -6.57 -23.82
CA ALA A 92 -21.29 -5.87 -24.83
C ALA A 92 -20.70 -4.49 -25.15
N MET A 93 -20.78 -4.08 -26.41
CA MET A 93 -20.03 -2.91 -26.92
C MET A 93 -20.52 -1.59 -26.32
N ASP A 94 -21.81 -1.48 -26.08
CA ASP A 94 -22.48 -0.39 -25.37
C ASP A 94 -21.99 -0.29 -23.91
N THR A 95 -21.98 -1.40 -23.17
CA THR A 95 -21.46 -1.48 -21.80
C THR A 95 -19.98 -1.07 -21.77
N TRP A 96 -19.17 -1.57 -22.70
CA TRP A 96 -17.76 -1.19 -22.81
C TRP A 96 -17.59 0.31 -23.08
N ARG A 97 -18.39 0.89 -23.99
CA ARG A 97 -18.37 2.34 -24.26
C ARG A 97 -18.79 3.15 -23.04
N GLY A 98 -19.82 2.71 -22.32
CA GLY A 98 -20.27 3.32 -21.06
C GLY A 98 -19.15 3.35 -20.03
N ARG A 99 -18.48 2.20 -19.81
CA ARG A 99 -17.33 2.11 -18.91
C ARG A 99 -16.21 3.04 -19.35
N ARG A 100 -15.82 3.02 -20.62
CA ARG A 100 -14.72 3.86 -21.13
C ARG A 100 -15.02 5.37 -20.99
N ARG A 101 -16.28 5.78 -21.03
CA ARG A 101 -16.73 7.17 -20.93
C ARG A 101 -17.21 7.56 -19.52
N PHE A 102 -16.86 6.78 -18.49
CA PHE A 102 -17.31 7.04 -17.13
C PHE A 102 -16.85 8.43 -16.64
N PRO A 103 -17.77 9.37 -16.34
CA PRO A 103 -17.42 10.77 -16.09
C PRO A 103 -16.59 10.99 -14.82
N ALA A 104 -16.04 12.20 -14.66
CA ALA A 104 -15.24 12.56 -13.48
C ALA A 104 -16.07 12.69 -12.19
N ALA A 105 -17.19 13.41 -12.24
CA ALA A 105 -18.00 13.68 -11.05
C ALA A 105 -18.47 12.39 -10.32
N PRO A 106 -19.04 11.36 -10.99
CA PRO A 106 -19.35 10.10 -10.33
C PRO A 106 -18.13 9.41 -9.72
N ARG A 107 -16.96 9.49 -10.36
CA ARG A 107 -15.71 8.91 -9.79
C ARG A 107 -15.26 9.65 -8.55
N GLU A 108 -15.40 10.98 -8.51
CA GLU A 108 -15.11 11.78 -7.30
C GLU A 108 -16.05 11.41 -6.15
N THR A 109 -17.34 11.20 -6.44
CA THR A 109 -18.31 10.67 -5.47
C THR A 109 -17.91 9.27 -4.98
N LEU A 110 -17.54 8.36 -5.89
CA LEU A 110 -17.07 7.04 -5.50
C LEU A 110 -15.79 7.11 -4.68
N ALA A 111 -14.89 8.06 -4.95
CA ALA A 111 -13.69 8.27 -4.15
C ALA A 111 -14.03 8.66 -2.71
N LEU A 112 -15.01 9.55 -2.52
CA LEU A 112 -15.52 9.95 -1.21
C LEU A 112 -16.13 8.75 -0.46
N VAL A 113 -17.00 8.00 -1.13
CA VAL A 113 -17.66 6.82 -0.56
C VAL A 113 -16.64 5.75 -0.18
N CYS A 114 -15.67 5.44 -1.04
CA CYS A 114 -14.62 4.45 -0.72
C CYS A 114 -13.81 4.88 0.51
N ALA A 115 -13.47 6.17 0.63
CA ALA A 115 -12.76 6.67 1.80
C ALA A 115 -13.60 6.59 3.08
N ALA A 116 -14.91 6.79 3.00
CA ALA A 116 -15.83 6.64 4.13
C ALA A 116 -15.97 5.17 4.57
N LEU A 117 -15.97 4.24 3.60
CA LEU A 117 -15.94 2.80 3.85
C LEU A 117 -14.57 2.29 4.33
N GLY A 118 -13.56 3.15 4.43
CA GLY A 118 -12.20 2.79 4.87
C GLY A 118 -11.26 2.30 3.75
N ASP A 119 -11.73 2.17 2.50
CA ASP A 119 -10.88 1.83 1.35
C ASP A 119 -10.24 3.09 0.73
N HIS A 120 -9.24 3.60 1.43
CA HIS A 120 -8.45 4.76 0.98
C HIS A 120 -7.67 4.49 -0.32
N GLY A 121 -7.36 3.23 -0.62
CA GLY A 121 -6.63 2.87 -1.82
C GLY A 121 -7.47 3.04 -3.07
N LEU A 122 -8.69 2.54 -3.00
CA LEU A 122 -9.69 2.72 -4.03
C LEU A 122 -10.11 4.19 -4.16
N ALA A 123 -10.22 4.90 -3.03
CA ALA A 123 -10.49 6.34 -3.03
C ALA A 123 -9.45 7.14 -3.84
N ILE A 124 -8.15 6.91 -3.60
CA ILE A 124 -7.06 7.56 -4.35
C ILE A 124 -7.15 7.20 -5.84
N ARG A 125 -7.44 5.94 -6.15
CA ARG A 125 -7.49 5.42 -7.52
C ARG A 125 -8.63 5.97 -8.36
N PHE A 126 -9.76 6.29 -7.74
CA PHE A 126 -10.85 7.01 -8.42
C PHE A 126 -10.53 8.49 -8.66
N GLY A 127 -9.46 9.01 -8.04
CA GLY A 127 -8.99 10.39 -8.19
C GLY A 127 -9.29 11.28 -6.98
N GLY A 128 -9.57 10.70 -5.80
CA GLY A 128 -9.76 11.48 -4.58
C GLY A 128 -8.57 12.38 -4.27
N GLY A 129 -8.82 13.59 -3.76
CA GLY A 129 -7.83 14.65 -3.50
C GLY A 129 -6.72 14.33 -2.48
N PHE A 130 -6.59 13.06 -2.08
CA PHE A 130 -5.53 12.52 -1.22
C PHE A 130 -4.19 12.36 -1.96
N GLY A 131 -3.87 13.25 -2.88
CA GLY A 131 -2.65 13.24 -3.71
C GLY A 131 -1.38 13.56 -2.92
N VAL A 132 -0.33 14.02 -3.62
CA VAL A 132 0.98 14.33 -3.00
C VAL A 132 0.89 15.49 -1.99
N SER A 133 -0.05 16.42 -2.21
CA SER A 133 -0.21 17.67 -1.43
C SER A 133 -1.35 17.63 -0.39
N GLY A 134 -2.12 16.54 -0.32
CA GLY A 134 -3.22 16.38 0.64
C GLY A 134 -2.81 15.64 1.92
N PRO A 135 -3.62 15.69 3.00
CA PRO A 135 -3.39 14.88 4.20
C PRO A 135 -3.36 13.40 3.81
N ARG A 136 -2.44 12.64 4.41
CA ARG A 136 -2.27 11.22 4.06
C ARG A 136 -3.12 10.37 5.00
N PRO A 137 -4.00 9.51 4.47
CA PRO A 137 -4.79 8.62 5.31
C PRO A 137 -3.88 7.73 6.17
N ARG A 138 -4.26 7.51 7.43
CA ARG A 138 -3.66 6.50 8.31
C ARG A 138 -4.46 5.20 8.18
N ALA A 139 -4.48 4.63 6.97
CA ALA A 139 -5.20 3.38 6.70
C ALA A 139 -4.64 2.23 7.56
N TYR A 140 -5.51 1.40 8.14
CA TYR A 140 -5.13 0.31 9.04
C TYR A 140 -4.36 0.77 10.29
N ALA A 141 -4.70 1.95 10.84
CA ALA A 141 -3.94 2.59 11.92
C ALA A 141 -3.66 1.65 13.10
N ASP A 142 -4.68 0.99 13.63
CA ASP A 142 -4.56 0.12 14.81
C ASP A 142 -3.56 -1.03 14.55
N ILE A 143 -3.62 -1.63 13.36
CA ILE A 143 -2.73 -2.72 12.95
C ILE A 143 -1.30 -2.21 12.76
N VAL A 144 -1.14 -1.06 12.10
CA VAL A 144 0.16 -0.42 11.86
C VAL A 144 0.83 -0.02 13.17
N GLU A 145 0.08 0.59 14.08
CA GLU A 145 0.60 1.06 15.38
C GLU A 145 0.97 -0.12 16.28
N ALA A 146 0.15 -1.18 16.28
CA ALA A 146 0.47 -2.41 17.01
C ALA A 146 1.74 -3.10 16.47
N ALA A 147 1.88 -3.22 15.15
CA ALA A 147 3.07 -3.79 14.53
C ALA A 147 4.32 -2.92 14.75
N ALA A 148 4.16 -1.60 14.62
CA ALA A 148 5.21 -0.62 14.87
C ALA A 148 5.77 -0.75 16.30
N ALA A 149 4.87 -0.76 17.29
CA ALA A 149 5.23 -0.92 18.70
C ALA A 149 5.93 -2.27 18.97
N ARG A 150 5.45 -3.36 18.36
CA ARG A 150 6.01 -4.71 18.54
C ARG A 150 7.45 -4.83 18.05
N HIS A 151 7.80 -4.16 16.95
CA HIS A 151 9.10 -4.31 16.28
C HIS A 151 10.02 -3.09 16.44
N GLY A 152 9.61 -2.07 17.19
CA GLY A 152 10.43 -0.88 17.43
C GLY A 152 10.66 -0.03 16.18
N VAL A 153 9.69 0.01 15.26
CA VAL A 153 9.73 0.88 14.07
C VAL A 153 8.72 2.01 14.21
N GLU A 154 8.99 3.16 13.61
CA GLU A 154 8.04 4.27 13.64
C GLU A 154 6.79 3.97 12.76
N PRO A 155 5.56 4.17 13.25
CA PRO A 155 4.36 3.87 12.47
C PRO A 155 4.26 4.73 11.20
N GLU A 156 4.74 5.97 11.24
CA GLU A 156 4.79 6.89 10.08
C GLU A 156 5.61 6.30 8.92
N LEU A 157 6.66 5.53 9.20
CA LEU A 157 7.45 4.84 8.19
C LEU A 157 6.66 3.68 7.56
N LEU A 158 5.95 2.90 8.37
CA LEU A 158 5.11 1.81 7.86
C LEU A 158 3.98 2.35 6.96
N PHE A 159 3.29 3.41 7.37
CA PHE A 159 2.29 4.06 6.50
C PHE A 159 2.91 4.57 5.20
N ALA A 160 4.12 5.13 5.25
CA ALA A 160 4.82 5.62 4.07
C ALA A 160 5.16 4.50 3.08
N VAL A 161 5.71 3.38 3.57
CA VAL A 161 5.99 2.19 2.78
C VAL A 161 4.70 1.63 2.18
N MET A 162 3.67 1.40 3.00
CA MET A 162 2.37 0.88 2.55
C MET A 162 1.77 1.72 1.41
N ARG A 163 1.82 3.05 1.56
CA ARG A 163 1.32 3.97 0.56
C ARG A 163 2.08 3.86 -0.77
N VAL A 164 3.39 3.71 -0.73
CA VAL A 164 4.22 3.57 -1.95
C VAL A 164 3.99 2.22 -2.63
N GLU A 165 3.84 1.16 -1.84
CA GLU A 165 3.74 -0.22 -2.29
C GLU A 165 2.38 -0.58 -2.88
N SER A 166 1.32 -0.39 -2.09
CA SER A 166 -0.02 -0.87 -2.46
C SER A 166 -1.01 0.26 -2.71
N VAL A 167 -0.69 1.47 -2.25
CA VAL A 167 -1.67 2.54 -2.04
C VAL A 167 -2.82 1.96 -1.19
N TYR A 168 -2.50 1.30 -0.08
CA TYR A 168 -3.45 0.71 0.87
C TYR A 168 -4.35 -0.41 0.33
N ASN A 169 -4.04 -1.02 -0.83
CA ASN A 169 -4.79 -2.15 -1.35
C ASN A 169 -4.26 -3.48 -0.80
N PRO A 170 -5.00 -4.18 0.09
CA PRO A 170 -4.52 -5.43 0.69
C PRO A 170 -4.50 -6.60 -0.28
N ARG A 171 -5.16 -6.48 -1.44
CA ARG A 171 -5.32 -7.57 -2.41
C ARG A 171 -4.40 -7.44 -3.62
N ILE A 172 -3.55 -6.41 -3.64
CA ILE A 172 -2.68 -6.18 -4.79
C ILE A 172 -1.58 -7.23 -4.87
N ILE A 173 -1.44 -7.79 -6.06
CA ILE A 173 -0.33 -8.67 -6.42
C ILE A 173 0.37 -8.03 -7.61
N SER A 174 1.66 -7.71 -7.46
CA SER A 174 2.42 -7.11 -8.56
C SER A 174 2.68 -8.11 -9.67
N TYR A 175 3.08 -7.61 -10.83
CA TYR A 175 3.54 -8.45 -11.94
C TYR A 175 4.72 -9.36 -11.55
N ALA A 176 5.59 -8.90 -10.65
CA ALA A 176 6.71 -9.69 -10.13
C ALA A 176 6.28 -10.70 -9.05
N GLY A 177 5.03 -10.64 -8.59
CA GLY A 177 4.46 -11.54 -7.59
C GLY A 177 4.58 -11.06 -6.14
N ALA A 178 4.89 -9.79 -5.90
CA ALA A 178 4.83 -9.20 -4.56
C ALA A 178 3.38 -9.11 -4.07
N VAL A 179 3.11 -9.43 -2.81
CA VAL A 179 1.75 -9.64 -2.29
C VAL A 179 1.39 -8.64 -1.18
N GLY A 180 0.18 -8.11 -1.26
CA GLY A 180 -0.49 -7.40 -0.17
C GLY A 180 -0.07 -5.95 0.05
N LEU A 181 -0.46 -5.41 1.20
CA LEU A 181 -0.29 -3.99 1.59
C LEU A 181 1.14 -3.48 1.49
N MET A 182 2.10 -4.32 1.86
CA MET A 182 3.51 -4.02 1.98
C MET A 182 4.34 -4.69 0.89
N GLN A 183 3.67 -5.30 -0.10
CA GLN A 183 4.27 -5.94 -1.28
C GLN A 183 5.45 -6.86 -0.92
N ILE A 184 5.20 -7.81 -0.04
CA ILE A 184 6.19 -8.81 0.35
C ILE A 184 6.30 -9.86 -0.77
N MET A 185 7.52 -10.15 -1.22
CA MET A 185 7.78 -11.25 -2.14
C MET A 185 7.57 -12.60 -1.44
N PRO A 186 6.97 -13.61 -2.09
CA PRO A 186 6.75 -14.94 -1.48
C PRO A 186 8.00 -15.54 -0.84
N ARG A 187 9.15 -15.47 -1.53
CA ARG A 187 10.44 -15.91 -0.99
C ARG A 187 10.82 -15.17 0.29
N THR A 188 10.62 -13.86 0.34
CA THR A 188 10.91 -13.04 1.53
C THR A 188 9.96 -13.40 2.67
N GLY A 189 8.68 -13.61 2.39
CA GLY A 189 7.70 -14.09 3.39
C GLY A 189 8.13 -15.42 4.02
N THR A 190 8.56 -16.39 3.22
CA THR A 190 9.08 -17.68 3.72
C THR A 190 10.34 -17.51 4.58
N LEU A 191 11.26 -16.61 4.21
CA LEU A 191 12.45 -16.34 5.03
C LEU A 191 12.10 -15.69 6.37
N ILE A 192 11.19 -14.72 6.37
CA ILE A 192 10.68 -14.08 7.59
C ILE A 192 10.00 -15.12 8.48
N ALA A 193 9.09 -15.93 7.93
CA ALA A 193 8.37 -16.97 8.67
C ALA A 193 9.34 -17.96 9.32
N ARG A 194 10.35 -18.42 8.57
CA ARG A 194 11.40 -19.31 9.09
C ARG A 194 12.21 -18.66 10.22
N ALA A 195 12.62 -17.40 10.04
CA ALA A 195 13.35 -16.66 11.08
C ALA A 195 12.52 -16.47 12.35
N ARG A 196 11.19 -16.36 12.20
CA ARG A 196 10.22 -16.21 13.28
C ARG A 196 9.65 -17.52 13.82
N ARG A 197 10.11 -18.68 13.31
CA ARG A 197 9.61 -20.02 13.67
C ARG A 197 8.09 -20.17 13.46
N GLN A 198 7.58 -19.66 12.35
CA GLN A 198 6.20 -19.80 11.90
C GLN A 198 6.14 -20.88 10.81
N ASP A 199 6.11 -22.14 11.24
CA ASP A 199 6.25 -23.30 10.35
C ASP A 199 5.00 -23.58 9.50
N ASP A 200 3.86 -23.01 9.86
CA ASP A 200 2.56 -23.12 9.19
C ASP A 200 2.26 -21.99 8.20
N PHE A 201 3.23 -21.10 7.95
CA PHE A 201 3.05 -19.96 7.05
C PHE A 201 2.77 -20.38 5.61
N THR A 202 1.73 -19.80 5.02
CA THR A 202 1.41 -19.92 3.58
C THR A 202 1.42 -18.56 2.90
N VAL A 203 1.76 -18.52 1.61
CA VAL A 203 1.94 -17.26 0.86
C VAL A 203 0.64 -16.46 0.77
N ASP A 204 -0.52 -17.11 0.74
CA ASP A 204 -1.84 -16.48 0.72
C ASP A 204 -2.15 -15.69 1.98
N GLN A 205 -1.56 -16.03 3.14
CA GLN A 205 -1.67 -15.23 4.35
C GLN A 205 -1.08 -13.82 4.20
N LEU A 206 -0.22 -13.58 3.21
CA LEU A 206 0.24 -12.22 2.89
C LEU A 206 -0.86 -11.31 2.34
N LEU A 207 -2.05 -11.84 2.03
CA LEU A 207 -3.23 -11.03 1.69
C LEU A 207 -3.95 -10.52 2.96
N GLU A 208 -3.68 -11.10 4.12
CA GLU A 208 -4.23 -10.65 5.40
C GLU A 208 -3.47 -9.41 5.89
N PRO A 209 -4.14 -8.25 6.10
CA PRO A 209 -3.49 -7.01 6.51
C PRO A 209 -2.58 -7.15 7.73
N GLU A 210 -3.06 -7.85 8.76
CA GLU A 210 -2.35 -8.03 10.03
C GLU A 210 -1.02 -8.77 9.83
N ILE A 211 -1.04 -9.91 9.14
CA ILE A 211 0.16 -10.72 8.86
C ILE A 211 1.12 -9.95 7.95
N ASN A 212 0.60 -9.32 6.89
CA ASN A 212 1.42 -8.61 5.92
C ASN A 212 2.16 -7.41 6.54
N ILE A 213 1.45 -6.59 7.32
CA ILE A 213 2.02 -5.42 8.01
C ILE A 213 3.02 -5.87 9.08
N ASP A 214 2.68 -6.88 9.87
CA ASP A 214 3.54 -7.39 10.93
C ASP A 214 4.85 -7.99 10.39
N MET A 215 4.78 -8.79 9.31
CA MET A 215 5.98 -9.31 8.64
C MET A 215 6.83 -8.19 8.03
N ALA A 216 6.21 -7.19 7.42
CA ALA A 216 6.94 -6.04 6.86
C ALA A 216 7.61 -5.19 7.95
N ALA A 217 6.93 -4.97 9.07
CA ALA A 217 7.47 -4.22 10.21
C ALA A 217 8.70 -4.93 10.80
N TRP A 218 8.61 -6.25 10.99
CA TRP A 218 9.75 -7.06 11.43
C TRP A 218 10.92 -7.01 10.44
N TYR A 219 10.65 -7.17 9.14
CA TYR A 219 11.68 -7.11 8.11
C TYR A 219 12.33 -5.73 8.00
N LEU A 220 11.54 -4.66 8.12
CA LEU A 220 12.06 -3.30 8.09
C LEU A 220 12.91 -2.99 9.32
N ALA A 221 12.50 -3.47 10.50
CA ALA A 221 13.29 -3.36 11.73
C ALA A 221 14.67 -4.01 11.57
N SER A 222 14.70 -5.22 11.00
CA SER A 222 15.96 -5.95 10.75
C SER A 222 16.86 -5.21 9.75
N LEU A 223 16.28 -4.56 8.73
CA LEU A 223 17.04 -3.75 7.79
C LEU A 223 17.56 -2.47 8.44
N ILE A 224 16.77 -1.83 9.30
CA ILE A 224 17.21 -0.65 10.06
C ILE A 224 18.39 -1.00 10.96
N GLU A 225 18.31 -2.13 11.66
CA GLU A 225 19.43 -2.66 12.47
C GLU A 225 20.67 -2.95 11.61
N ARG A 226 20.51 -3.65 10.48
CA ARG A 226 21.60 -3.98 9.55
C ARG A 226 22.34 -2.75 9.03
N PHE A 227 21.67 -1.60 8.90
CA PHE A 227 22.28 -0.36 8.42
C PHE A 227 22.47 0.67 9.54
N GLU A 228 22.50 0.22 10.80
CA GLU A 228 22.76 1.04 12.00
C GLU A 228 21.89 2.31 12.06
N GLY A 229 20.61 2.17 11.74
CA GLY A 229 19.65 3.29 11.78
C GLY A 229 19.63 4.19 10.54
N ARG A 230 20.48 3.95 9.52
CA ARG A 230 20.49 4.73 8.27
C ARG A 230 19.32 4.37 7.39
N LEU A 231 18.17 4.94 7.74
CA LEU A 231 16.87 4.62 7.18
C LEU A 231 16.80 4.61 5.64
N PRO A 232 17.43 5.55 4.89
CA PRO A 232 17.44 5.48 3.43
C PRO A 232 18.05 4.19 2.87
N LEU A 233 19.05 3.59 3.53
CA LEU A 233 19.66 2.32 3.12
C LEU A 233 18.73 1.13 3.43
N ALA A 234 18.03 1.17 4.56
CA ALA A 234 17.02 0.18 4.91
C ALA A 234 15.87 0.19 3.89
N ILE A 235 15.36 1.37 3.53
CA ILE A 235 14.33 1.56 2.50
C ILE A 235 14.84 1.10 1.12
N ALA A 236 16.09 1.44 0.75
CA ALA A 236 16.69 0.98 -0.49
C ALA A 236 16.79 -0.56 -0.51
N SER A 237 17.11 -1.18 0.62
CA SER A 237 17.23 -2.64 0.74
C SER A 237 15.89 -3.35 0.76
N TYR A 238 14.84 -2.71 1.28
CA TYR A 238 13.48 -3.24 1.24
C TYR A 238 13.03 -3.43 -0.23
N ASN A 239 13.30 -2.44 -1.09
CA ASN A 239 12.92 -2.50 -2.51
C ASN A 239 13.96 -3.20 -3.41
N GLY A 240 15.23 -2.83 -3.29
CA GLY A 240 16.32 -3.29 -4.15
C GLY A 240 16.98 -4.59 -3.69
N GLY A 241 16.66 -5.06 -2.48
CA GLY A 241 17.27 -6.22 -1.84
C GLY A 241 18.57 -5.88 -1.10
N PRO A 242 18.77 -6.38 0.14
CA PRO A 242 19.94 -6.04 0.95
C PRO A 242 21.26 -6.50 0.33
N HIS A 243 21.26 -7.62 -0.40
CA HIS A 243 22.44 -8.09 -1.12
C HIS A 243 22.93 -7.08 -2.17
N ASN A 244 22.00 -6.47 -2.90
CA ASN A 244 22.34 -5.48 -3.93
C ASN A 244 22.86 -4.20 -3.28
N VAL A 245 22.20 -3.69 -2.23
CA VAL A 245 22.66 -2.49 -1.53
C VAL A 245 24.06 -2.68 -0.95
N ARG A 246 24.33 -3.81 -0.29
CA ARG A 246 25.69 -4.13 0.19
C ARG A 246 26.70 -4.24 -0.94
N ARG A 247 26.32 -4.81 -2.10
CA ARG A 247 27.21 -4.85 -3.28
C ARG A 247 27.53 -3.44 -3.75
N TRP A 248 26.51 -2.59 -3.93
CA TRP A 248 26.71 -1.20 -4.36
C TRP A 248 27.58 -0.43 -3.38
N MET A 249 27.42 -0.62 -2.07
CA MET A 249 28.28 0.04 -1.09
C MET A 249 29.75 -0.38 -1.23
N ARG A 250 30.04 -1.68 -1.46
CA ARG A 250 31.42 -2.17 -1.70
C ARG A 250 32.04 -1.59 -2.97
N ASP A 251 31.22 -1.35 -3.99
CA ASP A 251 31.69 -0.82 -5.26
C ASP A 251 32.02 0.70 -5.18
N HIS A 252 31.69 1.36 -4.07
CA HIS A 252 31.96 2.79 -3.84
C HIS A 252 33.10 3.01 -2.82
N SER A 253 33.62 4.24 -2.79
CA SER A 253 34.64 4.63 -1.81
C SER A 253 34.06 4.57 -0.38
N PRO A 254 34.81 4.05 0.61
CA PRO A 254 34.39 4.04 2.03
C PRO A 254 34.02 5.43 2.57
N ASP A 255 34.66 6.48 2.05
CA ASP A 255 34.44 7.87 2.48
C ASP A 255 33.27 8.55 1.75
N MET A 256 32.53 7.82 0.91
CA MET A 256 31.40 8.38 0.18
C MET A 256 30.28 8.81 1.16
N PRO A 257 29.80 10.06 1.07
CA PRO A 257 28.62 10.49 1.81
C PRO A 257 27.36 9.71 1.41
N LEU A 258 26.47 9.48 2.36
CA LEU A 258 25.23 8.73 2.20
C LEU A 258 24.34 9.31 1.10
N ASP A 259 24.18 10.64 1.04
CA ASP A 259 23.40 11.31 0.01
C ASP A 259 23.99 11.10 -1.40
N ALA A 260 25.30 11.23 -1.55
CA ALA A 260 26.00 10.93 -2.79
C ALA A 260 25.86 9.45 -3.20
N PHE A 261 25.88 8.53 -2.24
CA PHE A 261 25.62 7.11 -2.49
C PHE A 261 24.18 6.89 -2.98
N LEU A 262 23.19 7.48 -2.31
CA LEU A 262 21.78 7.34 -2.68
C LEU A 262 21.55 7.81 -4.12
N GLU A 263 22.18 8.90 -4.55
CA GLU A 263 22.11 9.40 -5.93
C GLU A 263 22.78 8.49 -6.97
N ARG A 264 23.61 7.55 -6.54
CA ARG A 264 24.32 6.58 -7.41
C ARG A 264 23.71 5.19 -7.39
N ILE A 265 22.57 4.98 -6.71
CA ILE A 265 21.85 3.70 -6.73
C ILE A 265 21.59 3.28 -8.19
N PRO A 266 22.16 2.15 -8.67
CA PRO A 266 22.08 1.77 -10.08
C PRO A 266 20.66 1.44 -10.55
N PHE A 267 19.84 0.94 -9.62
CA PHE A 267 18.45 0.59 -9.92
C PHE A 267 17.58 1.85 -9.85
N ALA A 268 17.19 2.38 -11.01
CA ALA A 268 16.35 3.57 -11.12
C ALA A 268 15.00 3.43 -10.38
N GLN A 269 14.45 2.21 -10.29
CA GLN A 269 13.27 1.93 -9.47
C GLN A 269 13.55 2.16 -7.98
N THR A 270 14.65 1.62 -7.47
CA THR A 270 15.06 1.73 -6.06
C THR A 270 15.42 3.16 -5.68
N HIS A 271 16.15 3.88 -6.54
CA HIS A 271 16.44 5.30 -6.35
C HIS A 271 15.15 6.13 -6.19
N ARG A 272 14.19 5.94 -7.10
CA ARG A 272 12.89 6.61 -7.03
C ARG A 272 12.08 6.18 -5.80
N TYR A 273 12.16 4.90 -5.45
CA TYR A 273 11.46 4.34 -4.30
C TYR A 273 11.89 5.00 -3.00
N VAL A 274 13.20 5.11 -2.76
CA VAL A 274 13.75 5.78 -1.57
C VAL A 274 13.20 7.20 -1.44
N ARG A 275 13.27 8.00 -2.51
CA ARG A 275 12.75 9.38 -2.52
C ARG A 275 11.25 9.43 -2.22
N ARG A 276 10.46 8.54 -2.81
CA ARG A 276 9.01 8.46 -2.58
C ARG A 276 8.69 8.10 -1.15
N VAL A 277 9.33 7.07 -0.58
CA VAL A 277 9.08 6.66 0.80
C VAL A 277 9.52 7.76 1.76
N MET A 278 10.71 8.36 1.60
CA MET A 278 11.16 9.45 2.47
C MET A 278 10.22 10.67 2.40
N THR A 279 9.75 11.05 1.21
CA THR A 279 8.72 12.09 1.05
C THR A 279 7.43 11.70 1.77
N HIS A 280 7.04 10.42 1.67
CA HIS A 280 5.86 9.89 2.35
C HIS A 280 6.02 9.80 3.86
N TYR A 281 7.22 9.58 4.34
CA TYR A 281 7.53 9.51 5.74
C TYR A 281 7.52 10.91 6.38
N GLU A 282 8.20 11.87 5.74
CA GLU A 282 8.26 13.26 6.22
C GLU A 282 6.88 13.87 6.43
N ALA A 283 5.98 13.82 5.44
CA ALA A 283 4.66 14.40 5.63
C ALA A 283 3.71 13.56 6.51
N TYR A 284 4.02 12.29 6.84
CA TYR A 284 3.32 11.61 7.94
C TYR A 284 3.79 12.14 9.30
N LYS A 285 5.10 12.34 9.47
CA LYS A 285 5.65 13.01 10.67
C LYS A 285 5.11 14.44 10.83
N ALA A 286 5.06 15.21 9.75
CA ALA A 286 4.56 16.58 9.77
C ALA A 286 3.08 16.67 10.20
N GLN A 287 2.24 15.68 9.85
CA GLN A 287 0.85 15.60 10.31
C GLN A 287 0.72 15.44 11.82
N ARG A 288 1.76 14.91 12.49
CA ARG A 288 1.88 14.83 13.94
C ARG A 288 2.65 16.00 14.57
N GLY A 289 3.03 16.99 13.78
CA GLY A 289 3.89 18.10 14.24
C GLY A 289 5.34 17.68 14.49
N GLU A 290 5.76 16.52 14.00
CA GLU A 290 7.12 15.99 14.14
C GLU A 290 7.94 16.24 12.87
N ARG A 291 9.27 16.14 12.98
CA ARG A 291 10.21 16.23 11.84
C ARG A 291 11.10 15.00 11.78
N LEU A 292 11.64 14.71 10.60
CA LEU A 292 12.64 13.65 10.45
C LEU A 292 13.83 13.94 11.36
N ALA A 293 14.30 12.91 12.07
CA ALA A 293 15.54 12.99 12.81
C ALA A 293 16.72 13.16 11.86
N ALA A 294 17.77 13.85 12.33
CA ALA A 294 19.02 13.87 11.60
C ALA A 294 19.58 12.43 11.52
N VAL A 295 20.03 12.03 10.33
CA VAL A 295 20.65 10.74 10.08
C VAL A 295 22.15 10.95 9.91
N ASP A 296 22.96 10.00 10.37
CA ASP A 296 24.39 9.99 10.06
C ASP A 296 24.60 9.91 8.55
N VAL A 297 25.40 10.85 8.03
CA VAL A 297 25.70 10.99 6.61
C VAL A 297 26.85 10.11 6.16
N ARG A 298 27.54 9.42 7.07
CA ARG A 298 28.56 8.42 6.72
C ARG A 298 27.88 7.11 6.33
N LEU A 299 28.50 6.33 5.46
CA LEU A 299 28.06 4.96 5.21
C LEU A 299 28.41 4.07 6.41
N PRO A 300 27.57 3.06 6.75
CA PRO A 300 27.91 2.08 7.77
C PRO A 300 29.06 1.20 7.30
N ASP A 301 29.81 0.67 8.27
CA ASP A 301 30.78 -0.37 7.99
C ASP A 301 30.08 -1.64 7.52
N LEU A 302 30.66 -2.31 6.52
CA LEU A 302 30.09 -3.52 5.94
C LEU A 302 30.48 -4.78 6.72
N ASP A 303 30.60 -4.68 8.04
CA ASP A 303 31.01 -5.78 8.92
C ASP A 303 30.12 -7.04 8.73
N PRO A 304 30.55 -8.22 9.21
CA PRO A 304 29.86 -9.47 8.88
C PRO A 304 28.38 -9.38 9.24
N ASP A 305 27.54 -9.88 8.32
CA ASP A 305 26.09 -9.70 8.38
C ASP A 305 25.49 -10.36 9.61
N THR A 306 25.26 -9.59 10.67
CA THR A 306 24.72 -10.07 11.95
C THR A 306 23.22 -10.36 11.91
N VAL A 307 22.53 -9.87 10.88
CA VAL A 307 21.07 -9.95 10.72
C VAL A 307 20.70 -10.98 9.63
N ALA A 308 21.55 -11.98 9.39
CA ALA A 308 21.40 -12.91 8.28
C ALA A 308 20.18 -13.83 8.43
N PHE A 309 19.14 -13.53 7.64
CA PHE A 309 18.12 -14.45 7.15
C PHE A 309 17.83 -14.18 5.67
#